data_AF-A0A0G1Z5Y5-F1
#
_entry.id   AF-A0A0G1Z5Y5-F1
#
_cell.length_a   1.000
_cell.length_b   1.000
_cell.length_c   1.000
_cell.angle_alpha   90.00
_cell.angle_beta   90.00
_cell.angle_gamma   90.00
#
_symmetry.space_group_name_H-M   'P 1'
#
loop_
_entity.id
_entity.type
_entity.pdbx_description
1 polymer ?
#
loop_
_entity_poly.entity_id
_entity_poly.type
_entity_poly.pdbx_seq_one_letter_code
_entity_poly.pdbx_strand_id
1 'polypeptide(L)'
;MNTTLQVRIDKKTKERARKAFRASGIDLSSGLRLFLTHIGRTGEIPQEMFTYDNAPKSFMKKLMREADYALKHGKSYSSTKEMFDDILGRR
;
A
#
# COMPACT_ATOMS: atom_id res chain seq x y z
N MET A 1 -4.87 13.34 -27.43
CA MET A 1 -6.35 13.33 -27.30
C MET A 1 -6.68 13.58 -25.84
N ASN A 2 -7.60 14.52 -25.54
CA ASN A 2 -8.00 14.80 -24.16
C ASN A 2 -9.28 14.01 -23.84
N THR A 3 -9.41 13.57 -22.59
CA THR A 3 -10.60 12.89 -22.10
C THR A 3 -11.05 13.50 -20.77
N THR A 4 -12.34 13.37 -20.46
CA THR A 4 -12.94 13.89 -19.24
C THR A 4 -13.08 12.78 -18.21
N LEU A 5 -12.57 13.00 -17.01
CA LEU A 5 -12.77 12.11 -15.87
C LEU A 5 -13.90 12.65 -14.98
N GLN A 6 -14.96 11.86 -14.80
CA GLN A 6 -16.03 12.17 -13.86
C GLN A 6 -15.90 11.27 -12.62
N VAL A 7 -15.71 11.87 -11.44
CA VAL A 7 -15.57 11.13 -10.18
C VAL A 7 -16.70 11.51 -9.23
N ARG A 8 -17.41 10.51 -8.72
CA ARG A 8 -18.39 10.69 -7.63
C ARG A 8 -17.63 10.82 -6.31
N ILE A 9 -17.88 11.92 -5.58
CA ILE A 9 -17.25 12.21 -4.29
C ILE A 9 -18.22 13.08 -3.48
N ASP A 10 -18.21 12.95 -2.15
CA ASP A 10 -19.02 13.81 -1.31
C ASP A 10 -18.52 15.27 -1.32
N LYS A 11 -19.46 16.19 -1.09
CA LYS A 11 -19.17 17.63 -1.15
C LYS A 11 -18.12 18.05 -0.13
N LYS A 12 -18.12 17.48 1.08
CA LYS A 12 -17.23 17.89 2.16
C LYS A 12 -15.78 17.50 1.84
N THR A 13 -15.55 16.27 1.35
CA THR A 13 -14.22 15.82 0.95
C THR A 13 -13.71 16.61 -0.25
N LYS A 14 -14.56 16.84 -1.26
CA LYS A 14 -14.21 17.66 -2.43
C LYS A 14 -13.75 19.07 -2.02
N GLU A 15 -14.49 19.73 -1.14
CA GLU A 15 -14.15 21.08 -0.69
C GLU A 15 -12.90 21.10 0.19
N ARG A 16 -12.68 20.08 1.04
CA ARG A 16 -11.43 19.95 1.80
C ARG A 16 -10.22 19.79 0.89
N ALA A 17 -10.28 18.86 -0.07
CA ALA A 17 -9.20 18.64 -1.03
C ALA A 17 -8.94 19.89 -1.87
N ARG A 18 -9.99 20.55 -2.35
CA ARG A 18 -9.89 21.82 -3.08
C ARG A 18 -9.18 22.90 -2.27
N LYS A 19 -9.51 23.06 -0.98
CA LYS A 19 -8.84 24.03 -0.09
C LYS A 19 -7.37 23.69 0.11
N ALA A 20 -7.05 22.42 0.34
CA ALA A 20 -5.67 21.97 0.50
C ALA A 20 -4.82 22.25 -0.76
N PHE A 21 -5.31 21.88 -1.95
CA PHE A 21 -4.60 22.15 -3.20
C PHE A 21 -4.45 23.65 -3.49
N ARG A 22 -5.49 24.45 -3.21
CA ARG A 22 -5.43 25.91 -3.37
C ARG A 22 -4.40 26.56 -2.45
N ALA A 23 -4.22 26.06 -1.24
CA ALA A 23 -3.18 26.56 -0.34
C ALA A 23 -1.77 26.37 -0.94
N SER A 24 -1.60 25.38 -1.81
CA SER A 24 -0.36 25.13 -2.57
C SER A 24 -0.34 25.79 -3.96
N GLY A 25 -1.30 26.66 -4.29
CA GLY A 25 -1.34 27.40 -5.56
C GLY A 25 -1.86 26.61 -6.77
N ILE A 26 -2.46 25.43 -6.58
CA ILE A 26 -3.02 24.63 -7.68
C ILE A 26 -4.51 24.33 -7.50
N ASP A 27 -5.22 24.13 -8.60
CA ASP A 27 -6.62 23.72 -8.56
C ASP A 27 -6.75 22.20 -8.37
N LEU A 28 -7.98 21.76 -8.06
CA LEU A 28 -8.29 20.35 -7.79
C LEU A 28 -8.00 19.44 -9.00
N SER A 29 -8.28 19.90 -10.21
CA SER A 29 -8.05 19.12 -11.43
C SER A 29 -6.55 18.96 -11.71
N SER A 30 -5.77 20.02 -11.49
CA SER A 30 -4.31 19.96 -11.56
C SER A 30 -3.74 19.00 -10.50
N GLY A 31 -4.23 19.05 -9.26
CA GLY A 31 -3.84 18.10 -8.20
C GLY A 31 -4.16 16.65 -8.54
N LEU A 32 -5.38 16.38 -9.07
CA LEU A 32 -5.77 15.04 -9.50
C LEU A 32 -4.93 14.56 -10.69
N ARG A 33 -4.61 15.44 -11.65
CA ARG A 33 -3.74 15.12 -12.78
C ARG A 33 -2.33 14.76 -12.32
N LEU A 34 -1.76 15.49 -11.36
CA LEU A 34 -0.46 15.18 -10.77
C LEU A 34 -0.46 13.78 -10.14
N PHE A 35 -1.49 13.45 -9.35
CA PHE A 35 -1.65 12.14 -8.73
C PHE A 35 -1.73 11.00 -9.77
N LEU A 36 -2.60 11.14 -10.78
CA LEU A 36 -2.77 10.12 -11.82
C LEU A 36 -1.52 9.97 -12.70
N THR A 37 -0.82 11.08 -12.97
CA THR A 37 0.44 11.07 -13.73
C THR A 37 1.54 10.37 -12.95
N HIS A 38 1.60 10.56 -11.63
CA HIS A 38 2.53 9.82 -10.78
C HIS A 38 2.30 8.30 -10.89
N ILE A 39 1.05 7.86 -10.74
CA ILE A 39 0.70 6.43 -10.83
C ILE A 39 1.03 5.88 -12.21
N GLY A 40 0.64 6.57 -13.28
CA GLY A 40 0.92 6.13 -14.65
C GLY A 40 2.42 6.03 -14.95
N ARG A 41 3.25 6.88 -14.31
CA ARG A 41 4.70 6.89 -14.51
C ARG A 41 5.44 5.83 -13.69
N THR A 42 5.00 5.58 -12.45
CA THR A 42 5.73 4.76 -11.48
C THR A 42 5.16 3.35 -11.33
N GLY A 43 3.89 3.14 -11.68
CA GLY A 43 3.17 1.91 -11.34
C GLY A 43 2.78 1.84 -9.86
N GLU A 44 3.02 2.90 -9.09
CA GLU A 44 2.85 2.92 -7.63
C GLU A 44 1.87 4.03 -7.22
N ILE A 45 1.14 3.77 -6.13
CA ILE A 45 0.26 4.77 -5.51
C ILE A 45 1.12 5.63 -4.58
N PRO A 46 1.14 6.98 -4.72
CA PRO A 46 1.95 7.88 -3.88
C PRO A 46 1.32 8.11 -2.49
N GLN A 47 0.96 7.01 -1.82
CA GLN A 47 0.68 6.94 -0.40
C GLN A 47 1.56 5.84 0.16
N GLU A 48 2.05 6.02 1.39
CA GLU A 48 2.69 4.93 2.11
C GLU A 48 1.67 3.81 2.33
N MET A 49 1.74 2.78 1.50
CA MET A 49 1.15 1.49 1.80
C MET A 49 2.00 0.90 2.93
N PHE A 50 1.40 0.53 4.07
CA PHE A 50 2.12 0.18 5.31
C PHE A 50 3.37 -0.70 5.08
N THR A 51 4.54 -0.12 5.33
CA THR A 51 5.85 -0.79 5.36
C THR A 51 6.27 -1.09 6.81
N TYR A 52 7.33 -1.87 7.03
CA TYR A 52 7.88 -2.21 8.36
C TYR A 52 7.99 -0.99 9.30
N ASP A 53 8.37 0.18 8.77
CA ASP A 53 8.66 1.39 9.55
C ASP A 53 7.42 2.22 9.89
N ASN A 54 6.41 2.22 9.02
CA ASN A 54 5.15 2.97 9.21
C ASN A 54 3.97 2.08 9.59
N ALA A 55 4.22 0.79 9.76
CA ALA A 55 3.27 -0.13 10.32
C ALA A 55 2.98 0.23 11.78
N PRO A 56 1.72 0.10 12.24
CA PRO A 56 1.40 0.28 13.65
C PRO A 56 2.35 -0.54 14.54
N LYS A 57 2.90 0.06 15.59
CA LYS A 57 3.84 -0.63 16.51
C LYS A 57 3.30 -1.96 17.03
N SER A 58 1.98 -2.07 17.19
CA SER A 58 1.28 -3.30 17.57
C SER A 58 1.38 -4.40 16.52
N PHE A 59 1.29 -4.06 15.23
CA PHE A 59 1.47 -4.98 14.11
C PHE A 59 2.89 -5.52 14.09
N MET A 60 3.88 -4.63 14.18
CA MET A 60 5.29 -5.02 14.19
C MET A 60 5.65 -5.90 15.39
N LYS A 61 5.15 -5.56 16.58
CA LYS A 61 5.35 -6.38 17.78
C LYS A 61 4.79 -7.79 17.63
N LYS A 62 3.62 -7.95 16.99
CA LYS A 62 3.02 -9.26 16.74
C LYS A 62 3.86 -10.05 15.72
N LEU A 63 4.27 -9.41 14.63
CA LEU A 63 5.10 -10.03 13.58
C LEU A 63 6.41 -10.58 14.16
N MET A 64 7.09 -9.79 15.00
CA MET A 64 8.34 -10.21 15.65
C MET A 64 8.13 -11.40 16.59
N ARG A 65 7.07 -11.38 17.40
CA ARG A 65 6.76 -12.49 18.31
C ARG A 65 6.51 -13.80 17.56
N GLU A 66 5.82 -13.73 16.42
CA GLU A 66 5.55 -14.90 15.58
C GLU A 66 6.81 -15.41 14.88
N ALA A 67 7.66 -14.50 14.40
CA ALA A 67 8.97 -14.85 13.83
C ALA A 67 9.88 -15.55 14.86
N ASP A 68 9.97 -15.01 16.08
CA ASP A 68 10.76 -15.61 17.17
C ASP A 68 10.28 -17.01 17.53
N TYR A 69 8.97 -17.22 17.57
CA TYR A 69 8.40 -18.54 17.83
C TYR A 69 8.70 -19.51 16.68
N ALA A 70 8.53 -19.08 15.43
CA ALA A 70 8.81 -19.90 14.25
C ALA A 70 10.29 -20.30 14.15
N LEU A 71 11.22 -19.40 14.53
CA LEU A 71 12.65 -19.73 14.59
C LEU A 71 12.99 -20.80 15.63
N LYS A 72 12.26 -20.84 16.75
CA LYS A 72 12.53 -21.76 17.87
C LYS A 72 11.77 -23.08 17.76
N HIS A 73 10.56 -23.05 17.22
CA HIS A 73 9.61 -24.16 17.26
C HIS A 73 8.99 -24.49 15.89
N GLY A 74 9.30 -23.71 14.85
CA GLY A 74 8.78 -23.94 13.51
C GLY A 74 9.44 -25.13 12.82
N LYS A 75 8.74 -25.69 11.84
CA LYS A 75 9.29 -26.74 10.97
C LYS A 75 10.41 -26.15 10.10
N SER A 76 11.52 -26.86 10.01
CA SER A 76 12.59 -26.60 9.04
C SER A 76 12.49 -27.58 7.88
N TYR A 77 12.85 -27.14 6.68
CA TYR A 77 12.91 -27.98 5.49
C TYR A 77 14.36 -28.07 5.00
N SER A 78 14.76 -29.24 4.52
CA SER A 78 16.10 -29.50 3.98
C SER A 78 16.29 -28.93 2.58
N SER A 79 15.20 -28.67 1.86
CA SER A 79 15.23 -28.07 0.52
C SER A 79 14.01 -27.19 0.27
N THR A 80 14.17 -26.26 -0.68
CA THR A 80 13.05 -25.44 -1.17
C THR A 80 11.93 -26.31 -1.74
N LYS A 81 12.26 -27.44 -2.39
CA LYS A 81 11.27 -28.39 -2.92
C LYS A 81 10.42 -28.98 -1.81
N GLU A 82 11.06 -29.50 -0.75
CA GLU A 82 10.37 -30.06 0.42
C GLU A 82 9.46 -29.02 1.10
N MET A 83 9.94 -27.78 1.23
CA MET A 83 9.14 -26.66 1.73
C MET A 83 7.89 -26.43 0.87
N PHE A 84 8.04 -26.37 -0.46
CA PHE A 84 6.89 -26.18 -1.36
C PHE A 84 5.95 -27.38 -1.36
N ASP A 85 6.45 -28.60 -1.25
CA ASP A 85 5.63 -29.81 -1.21
C ASP A 85 4.76 -29.87 0.07
N ASP A 86 5.29 -29.50 1.26
CA ASP A 86 4.48 -29.38 2.49
C ASP A 86 3.49 -28.20 2.43
N ILE A 87 3.91 -27.02 1.93
CA ILE A 87 3.03 -25.83 1.81
C ILE A 87 1.87 -26.09 0.83
N LEU A 88 2.14 -26.78 -0.28
CA LEU A 88 1.15 -27.03 -1.34
C LEU A 88 0.40 -28.37 -1.16
N GLY A 89 0.70 -29.13 -0.10
CA GLY A 89 0.03 -30.41 0.20
C GLY A 89 0.33 -31.52 -0.79
N ARG A 90 1.46 -31.46 -1.50
CA ARG A 90 1.88 -32.42 -2.52
C ARG A 90 2.72 -33.54 -1.89
N ARG A 91 2.11 -34.32 -1.01
CA ARG A 91 2.72 -35.56 -0.49
C ARG A 91 2.54 -36.71 -1.46
#